data_AF-A0A3P6PZX2-F1
#
_entry.id   AF-A0A3P6PZX2-F1
#
_cell.length_a   1.000
_cell.length_b   1.000
_cell.length_c   1.000
_cell.angle_alpha   90.00
_cell.angle_beta   90.00
_cell.angle_gamma   90.00
#
_symmetry.space_group_name_H-M   'P 1'
#
loop_
_entity.id
_entity.type
_entity.pdbx_description
1 polymer ?
#
loop_
_entity_poly.entity_id
_entity_poly.type
_entity_poly.pdbx_seq_one_letter_code
_entity_poly.pdbx_strand_id
1 'polypeptide(L)' 'MKKLLIGDGDTREEDIARGIKGTFDGLCGGAWSCIVGYSFGSFISHLPSCFVFFYCNNIAILVFRTV' A
#
# COMPACT_ATOMS: atom_id res chain seq x y z
N MET A 1 -17.93 5.23 9.28
CA MET A 1 -17.85 3.98 8.48
C MET A 1 -18.40 4.27 7.09
N LYS A 2 -17.62 3.98 6.05
CA LYS A 2 -17.77 4.40 4.63
C LYS A 2 -17.44 5.88 4.37
N LYS A 3 -16.16 6.17 4.07
CA LYS A 3 -15.84 7.32 3.22
C LYS A 3 -15.94 6.82 1.78
N LEU A 4 -17.14 6.99 1.24
CA LEU A 4 -17.43 7.05 -0.17
C LEU A 4 -16.66 8.25 -0.73
N LEU A 5 -15.56 8.00 -1.42
CA LEU A 5 -14.97 8.88 -2.44
C LEU A 5 -14.41 7.96 -3.52
N ILE A 6 -15.32 7.38 -4.31
CA ILE A 6 -15.03 7.05 -5.70
C ILE A 6 -15.43 8.32 -6.44
N GLY A 7 -14.46 9.14 -6.81
CA GLY A 7 -14.68 10.43 -7.46
C GLY A 7 -13.43 10.86 -8.22
N ASP A 8 -13.45 10.62 -9.53
CA ASP A 8 -12.93 11.50 -10.58
C ASP A 8 -11.45 11.92 -10.55
N GLY A 9 -10.54 10.94 -10.60
CA GLY A 9 -9.16 11.12 -11.07
C GLY A 9 -8.15 10.27 -10.29
N ASP A 10 -7.74 9.12 -10.84
CA ASP A 10 -6.64 8.32 -10.28
C ASP A 10 -5.40 9.22 -10.13
N THR A 11 -4.93 9.40 -8.90
CA THR A 11 -3.64 10.05 -8.65
C THR A 11 -2.50 9.07 -8.95
N ARG A 12 -1.35 9.58 -9.39
CA ARG A 12 -0.22 8.72 -9.78
C ARG A 12 0.23 7.79 -8.64
N GLU A 13 0.09 8.22 -7.39
CA GLU A 13 0.41 7.46 -6.19
C GLU A 13 -0.57 6.29 -5.94
N GLU A 14 -1.87 6.49 -6.19
CA GLU A 14 -2.90 5.46 -6.06
C GLU A 14 -2.73 4.34 -7.10
N ASP A 15 -2.38 4.70 -8.34
CA ASP A 15 -2.07 3.74 -9.40
C ASP A 15 -0.86 2.87 -9.04
N ILE A 16 0.21 3.50 -8.53
CA ILE A 16 1.41 2.79 -8.06
C ILE A 16 1.04 1.85 -6.91
N ALA A 17 0.30 2.35 -5.91
CA ALA A 17 -0.13 1.54 -4.76
C ALA A 17 -0.96 0.33 -5.21
N ARG A 18 -1.88 0.53 -6.16
CA ARG A 18 -2.75 -0.53 -6.71
C ARG A 18 -1.96 -1.57 -7.50
N GLY A 19 -1.00 -1.14 -8.32
CA GLY A 19 -0.13 -2.04 -9.08
C GLY A 19 0.75 -2.90 -8.17
N ILE A 20 1.36 -2.29 -7.15
CA ILE A 20 2.18 -3.01 -6.17
C ILE A 20 1.31 -3.99 -5.38
N LYS A 21 0.18 -3.52 -4.83
CA LYS A 21 -0.76 -4.37 -4.09
C LYS A 21 -1.20 -5.58 -4.93
N GLY A 22 -1.64 -5.36 -6.17
CA GLY A 22 -2.10 -6.44 -7.05
C GLY A 22 -1.01 -7.47 -7.36
N THR A 23 0.24 -7.01 -7.50
CA THR A 23 1.39 -7.91 -7.69
C THR A 23 1.65 -8.78 -6.46
N PHE A 24 1.60 -8.20 -5.25
CA PHE A 24 1.77 -8.95 -4.00
C PHE A 24 0.59 -9.90 -3.72
N ASP A 25 -0.64 -9.46 -3.99
CA ASP A 25 -1.82 -10.33 -3.89
C ASP A 25 -1.69 -11.55 -4.82
N GLY A 26 -1.20 -11.36 -6.05
CA GLY A 26 -1.04 -12.43 -7.03
C GLY A 26 0.13 -13.38 -6.76
N LEU A 27 1.28 -12.86 -6.32
CA LEU A 27 2.50 -13.66 -6.10
C LEU A 27 2.55 -14.31 -4.72
N CYS A 28 2.13 -13.58 -3.68
CA CYS A 28 2.25 -14.03 -2.29
C CYS A 28 0.93 -14.55 -1.72
N GLY A 29 -0.19 -14.37 -2.44
CA GLY A 29 -1.52 -14.69 -1.96
C GLY A 29 -1.97 -13.82 -0.78
N GLY A 30 -3.25 -13.95 -0.43
CA GLY A 30 -3.87 -13.17 0.64
C GLY A 30 -4.19 -11.72 0.26
N ALA A 31 -4.59 -10.93 1.24
CA ALA A 31 -4.98 -9.53 1.06
C ALA A 31 -3.90 -8.59 1.59
N TRP A 32 -3.10 -8.03 0.69
CA TRP A 32 -2.06 -7.06 1.02
C TRP A 32 -2.61 -5.64 1.04
N SER A 33 -1.98 -4.78 1.83
CA SER A 33 -2.20 -3.33 1.86
C SER A 33 -0.94 -2.61 1.40
N CYS A 34 -1.11 -1.53 0.63
CA CYS A 34 -0.01 -0.70 0.16
C CYS A 34 -0.32 0.77 0.40
N ILE A 35 0.68 1.52 0.87
CA ILE A 35 0.66 2.96 1.09
C ILE A 35 1.83 3.56 0.33
N VAL A 36 1.55 4.58 -0.47
CA VAL A 36 2.54 5.30 -1.29
C VAL A 36 2.36 6.79 -1.04
N GLY A 37 3.45 7.49 -0.76
CA GLY A 37 3.40 8.95 -0.56
C GLY A 37 4.76 9.54 -0.20
N TYR A 38 4.87 10.88 -0.22
CA TYR A 38 6.13 11.57 0.08
C TYR A 38 6.50 11.54 1.57
N SER A 39 5.49 11.62 2.44
CA SER A 39 5.69 11.59 3.89
C SER A 39 4.44 11.06 4.59
N PHE A 40 4.60 10.04 5.43
CA PHE A 40 3.55 9.49 6.27
C PHE A 40 4.15 8.85 7.52
N GLY A 41 3.34 8.77 8.58
CA GLY A 41 3.63 7.95 9.76
C GLY A 41 2.61 6.81 9.85
N SER A 42 3.07 5.63 10.26
CA SER A 42 2.19 4.46 10.40
C SER A 42 2.52 3.69 11.67
N PHE A 43 1.49 3.25 12.39
CA PHE A 43 1.61 2.32 13.52
C PHE A 43 0.69 1.12 13.24
N ILE A 44 1.26 0.02 12.78
CA ILE A 44 0.50 -1.09 12.18
C ILE A 44 1.00 -2.43 12.71
N SER A 45 0.06 -3.24 13.18
CA SER A 45 0.27 -4.66 13.47
C SER A 45 0.25 -5.45 12.16
N HIS A 46 1.33 -6.17 11.87
CA HIS A 46 1.52 -6.92 10.64
C HIS A 46 1.90 -8.37 10.93
N LEU A 47 1.64 -9.23 9.95
CA LEU A 47 2.06 -10.62 10.01
C LEU A 47 3.59 -10.75 9.90
N PRO A 48 4.21 -11.73 10.59
CA PRO A 48 5.65 -11.97 10.48
C PRO A 48 6.08 -12.13 9.02
N SER A 49 7.19 -11.50 8.65
CA SER A 49 7.75 -11.50 7.28
C SER A 49 6.83 -10.94 6.18
N CYS A 50 5.70 -10.31 6.53
CA CYS A 50 4.78 -9.68 5.59
C CYS A 50 4.80 -8.16 5.72
N PHE A 51 5.99 -7.57 5.82
CA PHE A 51 6.20 -6.14 5.96
C PHE A 51 7.42 -5.71 5.15
N VAL A 52 7.24 -4.72 4.28
CA VAL A 52 8.29 -4.14 3.46
C VAL A 52 8.10 -2.62 3.45
N PHE A 53 9.15 -1.89 3.84
CA PHE A 53 9.17 -0.43 3.80
C PHE A 53 10.46 0.04 3.12
N PHE A 54 10.33 0.90 2.12
CA PHE A 54 11.46 1.45 1.39
C PHE A 54 11.12 2.79 0.75
N TYR A 55 12.16 3.51 0.33
CA TYR A 55 12.03 4.71 -0.48
C TYR A 55 12.44 4.43 -1.93
N CYS A 56 11.67 4.96 -2.87
CA CYS A 56 12.05 5.05 -4.28
C CYS A 56 12.11 6.53 -4.65
N ASN A 57 13.32 7.05 -4.85
CA ASN A 57 13.58 8.49 -4.94
C ASN A 57 13.02 9.22 -3.70
N ASN A 58 12.07 10.14 -3.90
CA ASN A 58 11.43 10.93 -2.84
C ASN A 58 10.08 10.38 -2.38
N ILE A 59 9.72 9.16 -2.79
CA ILE A 59 8.45 8.53 -2.48
C ILE A 59 8.70 7.38 -1.50
N ALA A 60 8.07 7.45 -0.33
CA ALA A 60 8.00 6.36 0.63
C ALA A 60 6.95 5.34 0.17
N ILE A 61 7.30 4.06 0.22
CA ILE A 61 6.43 2.95 -0.13
C ILE A 61 6.41 1.97 1.04
N LEU A 62 5.21 1.67 1.51
CA LEU A 62 4.96 0.71 2.58
C LEU A 62 3.99 -0.35 2.08
N VAL A 63 4.39 -1.62 2.19
CA VAL A 63 3.58 -2.78 1.81
C VAL A 63 3.54 -3.73 3.00
N PHE A 64 2.34 -4.13 3.42
CA PHE A 64 2.19 -5.02 4.57
C PHE A 64 0.95 -5.89 4.45
N ARG A 65 0.93 -6.99 5.18
CA ARG A 65 -0.25 -7.85 5.36
C ARG A 65 -0.64 -7.89 6.82
N THR A 66 -1.92 -7.66 7.09
CA THR A 66 -2.50 -7.86 8.42
C THR A 66 -3.15 -9.23 8.50
N VAL A 67 -3.44 -9.66 9.73
CA VAL A 67 -4.39 -10.75 9.97
C VAL A 67 -5.79 -10.38 9.48
#